data_AF-A0A852T650-F1
#
_entry.id   AF-A0A852T650-F1
#
_cell.length_a   1.000
_cell.length_b   1.000
_cell.length_c   1.000
_cell.angle_alpha   90.00
_cell.angle_beta   90.00
_cell.angle_gamma   90.00
#
_symmetry.space_group_name_H-M   'P 1'
#
loop_
_entity.id
_entity.type
_entity.pdbx_description
1 polymer ?
#
loop_
_entity_poly.entity_id
_entity_poly.type
_entity_poly.pdbx_seq_one_letter_code
_entity_poly.pdbx_strand_id
1 'polypeptide(L)'
;MQTIRGYRRENGKIGIRNHLLILPTVICANQVCSRVQQQVPGSVAIPHQHGCSQVGADKERTHKVLVGMGKNPNVGAVLIVSLGCEVINAAKVKEEIESTGKPVIWIDIQNEAVPLKRSKEGLKKQRNS
;
A
#
# COMPACT_ATOMS: atom_id res chain seq x y z
N MET A 1 -24.58 -18.70 -19.72
CA MET A 1 -23.56 -18.63 -18.65
C MET A 1 -22.84 -17.29 -18.79
N GLN A 2 -22.92 -16.41 -17.79
CA GLN A 2 -22.27 -15.10 -17.83
C GLN A 2 -20.90 -15.18 -17.13
N THR A 3 -19.85 -14.69 -17.79
CA THR A 3 -18.49 -14.64 -17.24
C THR A 3 -18.07 -13.19 -17.01
N ILE A 4 -17.31 -12.95 -15.94
CA ILE A 4 -16.73 -11.64 -15.61
C ILE A 4 -15.22 -11.68 -15.79
N ARG A 5 -14.63 -10.58 -16.29
CA ARG A 5 -13.17 -10.44 -16.34
C ARG A 5 -12.64 -10.06 -14.96
N GLY A 6 -11.56 -10.71 -14.54
CA GLY A 6 -10.91 -10.46 -13.26
C GLY A 6 -9.40 -10.70 -13.31
N TYR A 7 -8.72 -10.24 -12.27
CA TYR A 7 -7.28 -10.37 -12.07
C TYR A 7 -7.05 -11.50 -11.06
N ARG A 8 -6.44 -12.59 -11.50
CA ARG A 8 -6.08 -13.72 -10.64
C ARG A 8 -4.76 -13.41 -9.92
N ARG A 9 -4.74 -13.57 -8.61
CA ARG A 9 -3.53 -13.38 -7.78
C ARG A 9 -2.85 -14.72 -7.51
N GLU A 10 -1.56 -14.67 -7.17
CA GLU A 10 -0.76 -15.86 -6.87
C GLU A 10 -1.34 -16.68 -5.71
N ASN A 11 -1.93 -16.01 -4.72
CA ASN A 11 -2.62 -16.64 -3.59
C ASN A 11 -4.01 -17.22 -3.94
N GLY A 12 -4.37 -17.33 -5.22
CA GLY A 12 -5.63 -17.90 -5.71
C GLY A 12 -6.85 -16.98 -5.62
N LYS A 13 -6.75 -15.82 -4.96
CA LYS A 13 -7.85 -14.85 -4.89
C LYS A 13 -8.01 -14.10 -6.21
N ILE A 14 -9.22 -13.59 -6.47
CA ILE A 14 -9.55 -12.88 -7.71
C ILE A 14 -10.04 -11.47 -7.37
N GLY A 15 -9.45 -10.45 -8.00
CA GLY A 15 -9.92 -9.07 -7.96
C GLY A 15 -10.68 -8.71 -9.23
N ILE A 16 -11.67 -7.82 -9.13
CA ILE A 16 -12.36 -7.22 -10.29
C ILE A 16 -11.72 -5.91 -10.74
N ARG A 17 -10.78 -5.38 -9.96
CA ARG A 17 -9.94 -4.23 -10.29
C ARG A 17 -8.47 -4.58 -10.08
N ASN A 18 -7.60 -3.75 -10.66
CA ASN A 18 -6.17 -3.82 -10.42
C ASN A 18 -5.69 -2.41 -10.08
N HIS A 19 -5.51 -2.12 -8.78
CA HIS A 19 -5.01 -0.85 -8.29
C HIS A 19 -3.56 -0.95 -7.81
N LEU A 20 -2.80 0.13 -8.01
CA LEU A 20 -1.63 0.45 -7.20
C LEU A 20 -2.12 1.19 -5.96
N LEU A 21 -2.02 0.56 -4.80
CA LEU A 21 -2.40 1.17 -3.52
C LEU A 21 -1.22 1.99 -2.97
N ILE A 22 -1.45 3.24 -2.61
CA ILE A 22 -0.51 4.08 -1.86
C ILE A 22 -0.99 4.11 -0.41
N LEU A 23 -0.16 3.58 0.49
CA LEU A 23 -0.50 3.27 1.88
C LEU A 23 0.40 4.03 2.86
N PRO A 24 -0.06 5.18 3.40
CA PRO A 24 0.62 5.87 4.49
C PRO A 24 0.50 5.09 5.80
N THR A 25 1.61 4.96 6.55
CA THR A 25 1.61 4.36 7.91
C THR A 25 1.35 5.37 9.01
N VAL A 26 1.35 6.67 8.69
CA VAL A 26 1.12 7.79 9.61
C VAL A 26 0.49 8.98 8.90
N ILE A 27 -0.31 9.77 9.62
CA ILE A 27 -0.99 10.95 9.07
C ILE A 27 -0.05 11.94 8.36
N CYS A 28 1.17 12.13 8.89
CA CYS A 28 2.16 13.05 8.32
C CYS A 28 2.61 12.64 6.90
N ALA A 29 2.48 11.36 6.54
CA ALA A 29 2.82 10.87 5.20
C ALA A 29 1.70 11.10 4.17
N ASN A 30 0.48 11.48 4.59
CA ASN A 30 -0.67 11.62 3.68
C ASN A 30 -0.41 12.64 2.57
N GLN A 31 0.19 13.79 2.88
CA GLN A 31 0.43 14.84 1.89
C GLN A 31 1.40 14.37 0.79
N VAL A 32 2.41 13.57 1.17
CA VAL A 32 3.32 12.95 0.20
C VAL A 32 2.56 11.94 -0.66
N CYS A 33 1.73 11.09 -0.04
CA CYS A 33 0.91 10.12 -0.76
C CYS A 33 -0.03 10.76 -1.78
N SER A 34 -0.70 11.87 -1.43
CA SER A 34 -1.56 12.62 -2.35
C SER A 34 -0.79 13.18 -3.55
N ARG A 35 0.43 13.70 -3.33
CA ARG A 35 1.29 14.17 -4.43
C ARG A 35 1.78 13.04 -5.32
N VAL A 36 2.06 11.86 -4.77
CA VAL A 36 2.42 10.67 -5.55
C VAL A 36 1.21 10.24 -6.39
N GLN A 37 0.01 10.21 -5.81
CA GLN A 37 -1.21 9.84 -6.52
C GLN A 37 -1.47 10.74 -7.73
N GLN A 38 -1.30 12.06 -7.57
CA GLN A 38 -1.45 13.03 -8.67
C GLN A 38 -0.50 12.78 -9.83
N GLN A 39 0.68 12.23 -9.57
CA GLN A 39 1.71 11.95 -10.58
C GLN A 39 1.63 10.53 -11.17
N VAL A 40 0.84 9.65 -10.56
CA VAL A 40 0.73 8.23 -10.94
C VAL A 40 -0.74 7.90 -11.23
N PRO A 41 -1.21 8.16 -12.47
CA PRO A 41 -2.59 7.89 -12.86
C PRO A 41 -3.00 6.43 -12.62
N GLY A 42 -4.21 6.22 -12.09
CA GLY A 42 -4.76 4.89 -11.77
C GLY A 42 -4.32 4.32 -10.42
N SER A 43 -3.42 5.00 -9.70
CA SER A 43 -3.14 4.70 -8.30
C SER A 43 -4.25 5.21 -7.37
N VAL A 44 -4.38 4.56 -6.21
CA VAL A 44 -5.35 4.91 -5.17
C VAL A 44 -4.58 5.15 -3.89
N ALA A 45 -4.61 6.37 -3.36
CA ALA A 45 -4.13 6.64 -2.01
C ALA A 45 -5.28 6.46 -1.01
N ILE A 46 -5.03 5.73 0.07
CA ILE A 46 -5.97 5.60 1.18
C ILE A 46 -5.37 6.38 2.37
N PRO A 47 -5.84 7.61 2.64
CA PRO A 47 -5.26 8.42 3.69
C PRO A 47 -5.50 7.78 5.06
N HIS A 48 -4.48 7.86 5.91
CA HIS A 48 -4.52 7.34 7.27
C HIS A 48 -4.67 8.50 8.27
N GLN A 49 -5.64 8.42 9.18
CA GLN A 49 -6.00 9.55 10.06
C GLN A 49 -5.28 9.57 11.41
N HIS A 50 -4.46 8.56 11.74
CA HIS A 50 -3.85 8.48 13.07
C HIS A 50 -2.39 8.93 13.07
N GLY A 51 -2.00 9.55 14.18
CA GLY A 51 -0.63 9.89 14.50
C GLY A 51 0.00 8.84 15.43
N CYS A 52 1.07 9.23 16.10
CA CYS A 52 1.92 8.32 16.87
C CYS A 52 1.43 8.03 18.30
N SER A 53 0.20 8.38 18.64
CA SER A 53 -0.34 8.22 20.01
C SER A 53 -1.15 6.93 20.20
N GLN A 54 -1.15 6.03 19.23
CA GLN A 54 -1.88 4.75 19.34
C GLN A 54 -1.14 3.78 20.27
N VAL A 55 -1.87 3.06 21.11
CA VAL A 55 -1.30 2.07 22.05
C VAL A 55 -2.19 0.84 22.12
N GLY A 56 -1.58 -0.31 22.46
CA GLY A 56 -2.27 -1.60 22.59
C GLY A 56 -3.27 -1.82 21.46
N ALA A 57 -4.51 -2.19 21.84
CA ALA A 57 -5.54 -2.63 20.90
C ALA A 57 -5.80 -1.66 19.73
N ASP A 58 -5.63 -0.35 19.91
CA ASP A 58 -5.84 0.65 18.86
C ASP A 58 -4.77 0.55 17.76
N LYS A 59 -3.51 0.34 18.16
CA LYS A 59 -2.40 0.07 17.25
C LYS A 59 -2.66 -1.23 16.48
N GLU A 60 -3.04 -2.31 17.16
CA GLU A 60 -3.27 -3.60 16.49
C GLU A 60 -4.44 -3.55 15.53
N ARG A 61 -5.53 -2.84 15.87
CA ARG A 61 -6.67 -2.64 14.96
C ARG A 61 -6.23 -1.88 13.71
N THR A 62 -5.50 -0.79 13.89
CA THR A 62 -5.00 0.02 12.78
C THR A 62 -4.08 -0.78 11.87
N HIS A 63 -3.15 -1.52 12.47
CA HIS A 63 -2.27 -2.42 11.74
C HIS A 63 -3.05 -3.43 10.89
N LYS A 64 -4.06 -4.10 11.48
CA LYS A 64 -4.92 -5.05 10.76
C LYS A 64 -5.66 -4.40 9.59
N VAL A 65 -6.15 -3.17 9.75
CA VAL A 65 -6.81 -2.42 8.67
C VAL A 65 -5.83 -2.14 7.54
N LEU A 66 -4.65 -1.59 7.84
CA LEU A 66 -3.65 -1.26 6.83
C LEU A 66 -3.19 -2.50 6.05
N VAL A 67 -2.88 -3.59 6.75
CA VAL A 67 -2.53 -4.87 6.10
C VAL A 67 -3.71 -5.39 5.28
N GLY A 68 -4.93 -5.33 5.80
CA GLY A 68 -6.14 -5.76 5.09
C GLY A 68 -6.35 -5.03 3.77
N MET A 69 -6.11 -3.71 3.75
CA MET A 69 -6.17 -2.90 2.53
C MET A 69 -5.14 -3.38 1.50
N GLY A 70 -3.90 -3.66 1.90
CA GLY A 70 -2.87 -4.19 1.01
C GLY A 70 -3.15 -5.61 0.52
N LYS A 71 -3.73 -6.47 1.37
CA LYS A 71 -4.09 -7.86 1.02
C LYS A 71 -5.32 -7.95 0.10
N ASN A 72 -6.10 -6.88 -0.08
CA ASN A 72 -7.32 -6.86 -0.91
C ASN A 72 -7.05 -7.35 -2.36
N PRO A 73 -7.80 -8.32 -2.91
CA PRO A 73 -7.56 -8.84 -4.28
C PRO A 73 -7.62 -7.78 -5.40
N ASN A 74 -8.33 -6.68 -5.17
CA ASN A 74 -8.39 -5.55 -6.11
C ASN A 74 -7.10 -4.71 -6.15
N VAL A 75 -6.16 -4.96 -5.25
CA VAL A 75 -4.85 -4.33 -5.18
C VAL A 75 -3.82 -5.29 -5.75
N GLY A 76 -3.12 -4.86 -6.82
CA GLY A 76 -2.07 -5.66 -7.48
C GLY A 76 -0.66 -5.27 -7.09
N ALA A 77 -0.47 -4.09 -6.53
CA ALA A 77 0.79 -3.64 -5.96
C ALA A 77 0.54 -2.63 -4.84
N VAL A 78 1.46 -2.54 -3.89
CA VAL A 78 1.38 -1.58 -2.78
C VAL A 78 2.64 -0.74 -2.71
N LEU A 79 2.47 0.58 -2.56
CA LEU A 79 3.51 1.53 -2.18
C LEU A 79 3.24 1.96 -0.74
N ILE A 80 4.03 1.48 0.20
CA ILE A 80 4.01 1.90 1.61
C ILE A 80 4.86 3.15 1.78
N VAL A 81 4.33 4.15 2.47
CA VAL A 81 5.03 5.41 2.74
C VAL A 81 5.06 5.66 4.25
N SER A 82 6.25 5.63 4.83
CA SER A 82 6.52 5.91 6.24
C SER A 82 7.20 7.26 6.45
N LEU A 83 7.21 7.73 7.69
CA LEU A 83 7.99 8.91 8.11
C LEU A 83 9.13 8.55 9.08
N GLY A 84 9.03 7.42 9.80
CA GLY A 84 10.03 6.93 10.76
C GLY A 84 9.66 7.14 12.23
N CYS A 85 8.65 7.98 12.53
CA CYS A 85 8.19 8.24 13.90
C CYS A 85 6.91 7.51 14.28
N GLU A 86 6.35 6.71 13.37
CA GLU A 86 5.06 6.07 13.59
C GLU A 86 5.10 4.90 14.55
N VAL A 87 3.95 4.60 15.15
CA VAL A 87 3.79 3.42 16.01
C VAL A 87 3.57 2.15 15.18
N ILE A 88 3.02 2.29 13.98
CA ILE A 88 2.79 1.19 13.05
C ILE A 88 4.13 0.73 12.49
N ASN A 89 4.45 -0.55 12.66
CA ASN A 89 5.67 -1.12 12.08
C ASN A 89 5.49 -1.33 10.57
N ALA A 90 6.01 -0.39 9.78
CA ALA A 90 5.93 -0.42 8.31
C ALA A 90 6.58 -1.67 7.70
N ALA A 91 7.69 -2.16 8.28
CA ALA A 91 8.36 -3.38 7.83
C ALA A 91 7.46 -4.61 8.00
N LYS A 92 6.76 -4.71 9.14
CA LYS A 92 5.79 -5.79 9.38
C LYS A 92 4.58 -5.71 8.43
N VAL A 93 4.07 -4.50 8.19
CA VAL A 93 2.98 -4.29 7.22
C VAL A 93 3.41 -4.75 5.82
N LYS A 94 4.65 -4.41 5.41
CA LYS A 94 5.24 -4.85 4.15
C LYS A 94 5.30 -6.38 4.06
N GLU A 95 5.95 -7.03 5.02
CA GLU A 95 6.13 -8.48 5.06
C GLU A 95 4.78 -9.21 4.95
N GLU A 96 3.79 -8.77 5.73
CA GLU A 96 2.47 -9.38 5.71
C GLU A 96 1.77 -9.22 4.36
N ILE A 97 1.92 -8.09 3.67
CA ILE A 97 1.33 -7.91 2.34
C ILE A 97 2.09 -8.73 1.29
N GLU A 98 3.42 -8.75 1.34
CA GLU A 98 4.29 -9.52 0.42
C GLU A 98 4.01 -11.02 0.50
N SER A 99 3.63 -11.54 1.67
CA SER A 99 3.20 -12.95 1.84
C SER A 99 2.02 -13.36 0.93
N THR A 100 1.32 -12.39 0.33
CA THR A 100 0.25 -12.65 -0.64
C THR A 100 0.71 -12.79 -2.10
N GLY A 101 2.03 -12.73 -2.35
CA GLY A 101 2.63 -12.77 -3.69
C GLY A 101 2.57 -11.43 -4.43
N LYS A 102 2.24 -10.35 -3.73
CA LYS A 102 2.10 -9.03 -4.35
C LYS A 102 3.41 -8.24 -4.26
N PRO A 103 3.78 -7.50 -5.31
CA PRO A 103 4.88 -6.54 -5.23
C PRO A 103 4.55 -5.43 -4.24
N VAL A 104 5.42 -5.25 -3.25
CA VAL A 104 5.35 -4.15 -2.29
C VAL A 104 6.64 -3.32 -2.36
N ILE A 105 6.49 -2.02 -2.50
CA ILE A 105 7.57 -1.05 -2.38
C ILE A 105 7.34 -0.30 -1.08
N TRP A 106 8.36 -0.16 -0.25
CA TRP A 106 8.30 0.64 0.96
C TRP A 106 9.32 1.76 0.86
N ILE A 107 8.91 2.97 1.21
CA ILE A 107 9.75 4.15 1.27
C ILE A 107 9.57 4.83 2.62
N ASP A 108 10.68 5.28 3.19
CA ASP A 108 10.75 6.15 4.36
C ASP A 108 11.09 7.57 3.92
N ILE A 109 10.20 8.54 4.17
CA ILE A 109 10.38 9.93 3.74
C ILE A 109 11.63 10.59 4.35
N GLN A 110 12.03 10.22 5.57
CA GLN A 110 13.19 10.83 6.24
C GLN A 110 14.50 10.18 5.84
N ASN A 111 14.48 8.86 5.62
CA ASN A 111 15.68 8.09 5.31
C ASN A 111 15.91 7.88 3.79
N GLU A 112 14.90 8.11 2.95
CA GLU A 112 15.01 8.04 1.49
C GLU A 112 14.23 9.19 0.79
N ALA A 113 14.93 10.03 0.03
CA ALA A 113 14.26 10.95 -0.90
C ALA A 113 13.65 10.16 -2.07
N VAL A 114 12.33 10.27 -2.29
CA VAL A 114 11.60 9.49 -3.32
C VAL A 114 12.00 9.91 -4.74
N PRO A 115 12.63 9.05 -5.56
CA PRO A 115 12.78 9.30 -6.99
C PRO A 115 11.53 8.79 -7.71
N LEU A 116 10.89 9.63 -8.55
CA LEU A 116 9.74 9.29 -9.41
C LEU A 116 9.87 7.97 -10.18
N LYS A 117 11.11 7.53 -10.46
CA LYS A 117 11.42 6.26 -11.12
C LYS A 117 10.90 5.05 -10.33
N ARG A 118 11.09 4.99 -9.00
CA ARG A 118 10.64 3.87 -8.16
C ARG A 118 9.12 3.74 -8.12
N SER A 119 8.39 4.87 -8.11
CA SER A 119 6.92 4.86 -8.17
C SER A 119 6.40 4.31 -9.51
N LYS A 120 7.04 4.67 -10.63
CA LYS A 120 6.70 4.14 -11.96
C LYS A 120 7.04 2.65 -12.10
N GLU A 121 8.08 2.16 -11.43
CA GLU A 121 8.40 0.73 -11.37
C GLU A 121 7.31 -0.07 -10.65
N GLY A 122 6.75 0.46 -9.57
CA GLY A 122 5.57 -0.14 -8.90
C GLY A 122 4.40 -0.31 -9.86
N LEU A 123 4.15 0.69 -10.72
CA LEU A 123 3.10 0.63 -11.74
C LEU A 123 3.37 -0.44 -12.82
N LYS A 124 4.64 -0.61 -13.23
CA LYS A 124 5.01 -1.68 -14.17
C LYS A 124 4.83 -3.06 -13.56
N LYS A 125 5.22 -3.26 -12.30
CA LYS A 125 5.04 -4.53 -11.59
C LYS A 125 3.55 -4.85 -11.39
N GLN A 126 2.73 -3.85 -11.08
CA GLN A 126 1.28 -3.98 -10.99
C GLN A 126 0.62 -4.42 -12.31
N ARG A 127 1.11 -3.96 -13.47
CA ARG A 127 0.55 -4.33 -14.78
C ARG A 127 0.86 -5.77 -15.19
N ASN A 128 1.89 -6.37 -14.59
CA ASN A 128 2.32 -7.75 -14.88
C ASN A 128 1.80 -8.77 -13.86
N SER A 129 1.02 -8.34 -12.85
CA SER A 129 0.43 -9.15 -11.77
C SER A 129 -1.09 -9.03 -11.67
#